data_AF-A0A6N8W678-F1
#
_entry.id   AF-A0A6N8W678-F1
#
_cell.length_a   1.000
_cell.length_b   1.000
_cell.length_c   1.000
_cell.angle_alpha   90.00
_cell.angle_beta   90.00
_cell.angle_gamma   90.00
#
_symmetry.space_group_name_H-M   'P 1'
#
loop_
_entity.id
_entity.type
_entity.pdbx_description
1 polymer ?
#
loop_
_entity_poly.entity_id
_entity_poly.type
_entity_poly.pdbx_seq_one_letter_code
_entity_poly.pdbx_strand_id
1 'polypeptide(L)' 'MADESLARVRHLTFDIFGTVLDLTGSLAPPAGEFLAAHGSEMTGEEFYAEWRARQRIEQYQDNLLMLG' A
#
# COMPACT_ATOMS: atom_id res chain seq x y z
N MET A 1 -14.57 8.59 -30.11
CA MET A 1 -13.37 9.33 -30.53
C MET A 1 -12.42 9.30 -29.34
N ALA A 2 -11.18 8.84 -29.51
CA ALA A 2 -10.21 8.92 -28.43
C ALA A 2 -9.99 10.40 -28.08
N ASP A 3 -9.97 10.72 -26.80
CA ASP A 3 -9.76 12.08 -26.32
C ASP A 3 -8.41 12.62 -26.84
N GLU A 4 -8.42 13.74 -27.55
CA GLU A 4 -7.22 14.39 -28.07
C GLU A 4 -6.21 14.73 -26.96
N SER A 5 -6.66 14.81 -25.70
CA SER A 5 -5.81 15.09 -24.55
C SER A 5 -4.72 14.02 -24.34
N LEU A 6 -5.01 12.75 -24.67
CA LEU A 6 -4.06 11.65 -24.52
C LEU A 6 -3.16 11.48 -25.75
N ALA A 7 -3.50 12.08 -26.89
CA ALA A 7 -2.78 11.89 -28.15
C ALA A 7 -1.30 12.35 -28.11
N ARG A 8 -0.93 13.20 -27.13
CA ARG A 8 0.46 13.69 -26.94
C ARG A 8 1.18 13.05 -25.76
N VAL A 9 0.51 12.19 -24.99
CA VAL A 9 1.12 11.50 -23.84
C VAL A 9 2.00 10.38 -24.36
N ARG A 10 3.31 10.47 -24.09
CA ARG A 10 4.29 9.44 -24.50
C ARG A 10 4.62 8.43 -23.40
N HIS A 11 4.35 8.79 -22.15
CA HIS A 11 4.66 7.98 -20.98
C HIS A 11 3.47 8.05 -20.04
N LEU A 12 2.97 6.88 -19.63
CA LEU A 12 1.95 6.74 -18.61
C LEU A 12 2.61 6.09 -17.40
N THR A 13 2.70 6.85 -16.31
CA THR A 13 3.25 6.37 -15.05
C THR A 13 2.11 5.95 -14.14
N PHE A 14 2.27 4.82 -13.48
CA PHE A 14 1.32 4.33 -12.50
C PHE A 14 1.97 4.37 -11.13
N ASP A 15 1.19 4.77 -10.13
CA ASP A 15 1.53 4.41 -8.77
C ASP A 15 1.58 2.88 -8.66
N ILE A 16 2.55 2.34 -7.94
CA ILE A 16 2.75 0.89 -7.89
C ILE A 16 1.81 0.27 -6.86
N PHE A 17 1.65 0.92 -5.71
CA PHE A 17 1.02 0.33 -4.54
C PHE A 17 -0.48 0.63 -4.48
N GLY A 18 -1.32 -0.40 -4.63
CA GLY A 18 -2.78 -0.26 -4.65
C GLY A 18 -3.37 0.12 -6.03
N THR A 19 -2.52 0.49 -7.00
CA THR A 19 -2.93 0.66 -8.40
C THR A 19 -2.47 -0.52 -9.26
N VAL A 20 -1.22 -0.97 -9.11
CA VAL A 20 -0.68 -2.14 -9.85
C VAL A 20 -0.63 -3.38 -8.96
N LEU A 21 -0.18 -3.22 -7.71
CA LEU A 21 -0.06 -4.32 -6.75
C LEU A 21 -1.21 -4.30 -5.74
N ASP A 22 -1.84 -5.47 -5.56
CA ASP A 22 -2.72 -5.72 -4.42
C ASP A 22 -1.87 -5.94 -3.17
N LEU A 23 -1.66 -4.87 -2.41
CA LEU A 23 -0.87 -4.92 -1.19
C LEU A 23 -1.48 -5.82 -0.12
N THR A 24 -2.80 -5.82 0.04
CA THR A 24 -3.46 -6.60 1.09
C THR A 24 -3.33 -8.08 0.78
N GLY A 25 -3.68 -8.49 -0.44
CA GLY A 25 -3.58 -9.87 -0.89
C GLY A 25 -2.14 -10.38 -0.96
N SER A 26 -1.15 -9.50 -1.13
CA SER A 26 0.27 -9.89 -1.20
C SER A 26 0.96 -9.97 0.17
N LEU A 27 0.46 -9.26 1.20
CA LEU A 27 1.14 -9.13 2.49
C LEU A 27 0.40 -9.79 3.64
N ALA A 28 -0.94 -9.79 3.65
CA ALA A 28 -1.70 -10.38 4.75
C ALA A 28 -1.48 -11.92 4.85
N PRO A 29 -1.52 -12.71 3.75
CA PRO A 29 -1.32 -14.16 3.85
C PRO A 29 0.06 -14.58 4.41
N PRO A 30 1.21 -14.13 3.87
CA PRO A 30 2.50 -14.51 4.42
C PRO A 30 2.75 -13.96 5.83
N ALA A 31 2.16 -12.80 6.18
CA ALA A 31 2.20 -12.30 7.55
C ALA A 31 1.42 -13.20 8.50
N GLY A 32 0.24 -13.69 8.09
CA GLY A 32 -0.55 -14.66 8.84
C GLY A 32 0.20 -15.97 9.07
N GLU A 33 0.85 -16.50 8.03
CA GLU A 33 1.70 -17.70 8.15
C GLU A 33 2.83 -17.50 9.17
N PHE A 34 3.50 -16.35 9.10
CA PHE A 34 4.57 -15.99 10.04
C PHE A 34 4.04 -15.87 11.48
N LEU A 35 2.92 -15.18 11.69
CA LEU A 35 2.31 -14.99 13.00
C LEU A 35 1.85 -16.33 13.62
N ALA A 36 1.22 -17.19 12.82
CA ALA A 36 0.80 -18.51 13.23
C ALA A 36 1.99 -19.39 13.62
N ALA A 37 3.09 -19.34 12.86
CA ALA A 37 4.32 -20.08 13.17
C ALA A 37 4.96 -19.67 14.51
N HIS A 38 4.61 -18.50 15.05
CA HIS A 38 5.11 -17.99 16.32
C HIS A 38 4.06 -17.98 17.44
N GLY A 39 2.91 -18.63 17.23
CA GLY A 39 1.87 -18.76 18.25
C GLY A 39 1.14 -17.46 18.57
N SER A 40 1.11 -16.50 17.63
CA SER A 40 0.32 -15.28 17.77
C SER A 40 -1.18 -15.58 17.61
N GLU A 41 -2.01 -14.91 18.40
CA GLU A 41 -3.47 -14.91 18.24
C GLU A 41 -3.95 -13.91 17.16
N MET A 42 -3.07 -13.00 16.72
CA MET A 42 -3.36 -12.00 15.70
C MET A 42 -3.35 -12.63 14.31
N THR A 43 -4.37 -12.33 13.50
CA THR A 43 -4.44 -12.72 12.09
C THR A 43 -3.55 -11.83 11.21
N GLY A 44 -3.22 -12.32 10.01
CA GLY A 44 -2.47 -11.53 9.03
C GLY A 44 -3.24 -10.28 8.57
N GLU A 45 -4.56 -10.36 8.48
CA GLU A 45 -5.44 -9.26 8.12
C GLU A 45 -5.48 -8.18 9.20
N GLU A 46 -5.62 -8.57 10.47
CA GLU A 46 -5.56 -7.63 11.60
C GLU A 46 -4.20 -6.95 11.66
N PHE A 47 -3.12 -7.71 11.51
CA PHE A 47 -1.76 -7.17 11.49
C PHE A 47 -1.57 -6.17 10.34
N TYR A 48 -1.99 -6.54 9.13
CA TYR A 48 -1.87 -5.67 7.97
C TYR A 48 -2.69 -4.39 8.11
N ALA A 49 -3.90 -4.46 8.69
CA ALA A 49 -4.72 -3.28 8.94
C ALA A 49 -4.03 -2.28 9.87
N GLU A 50 -3.50 -2.75 10.99
CA GLU A 50 -2.75 -1.92 11.95
C GLU A 50 -1.47 -1.35 11.34
N TRP A 51 -0.71 -2.18 10.61
CA TRP A 51 0.49 -1.73 9.92
C TRP A 51 0.15 -0.64 8.89
N ARG A 52 -0.92 -0.82 8.09
CA ARG A 52 -1.30 0.19 7.11
C ARG A 52 -1.79 1.49 7.74
N ALA A 53 -2.47 1.43 8.88
CA ALA A 53 -2.86 2.61 9.64
C ALA A 53 -1.62 3.40 10.09
N ARG A 54 -0.62 2.71 10.65
CA ARG A 54 0.65 3.33 11.06
C ARG A 54 1.40 3.98 9.90
N GLN A 55 1.54 3.27 8.79
CA GLN A 55 2.19 3.77 7.57
C GLN A 55 1.54 5.06 7.05
N ARG A 56 0.20 5.20 7.14
CA ARG A 56 -0.50 6.43 6.74
C ARG A 56 -0.21 7.61 7.68
N ILE A 57 -0.07 7.35 8.98
CA ILE A 57 0.29 8.38 9.96
C ILE A 57 1.72 8.86 9.71
N GLU A 58 2.66 7.93 9.51
CA GLU A 58 4.05 8.24 9.17
C GLU A 58 4.13 9.08 7.89
N GLN A 59 3.46 8.65 6.82
CA GLN A 59 3.40 9.42 5.58
C GLN A 59 2.81 10.83 5.78
N TYR A 60 1.79 10.96 6.63
CA TYR A 60 1.20 12.27 6.94
C TYR A 60 2.17 13.16 7.73
N GLN A 61 2.88 12.59 8.71
CA GLN A 61 3.92 13.29 9.47
C GLN A 61 5.05 13.74 8.55
N ASP A 62 5.54 12.87 7.68
CA ASP A 62 6.57 13.20 6.69
C ASP A 62 6.10 14.34 5.78
N ASN A 63 4.86 14.28 5.28
CA ASN A 63 4.31 15.35 4.44
C ASN A 63 4.21 16.70 5.16
N LEU A 64 3.87 16.70 6.46
CA LEU A 64 3.83 17.93 7.27
C LEU A 64 5.21 18.46 7.62
N LEU A 65 6.17 17.56 7.89
CA LEU A 65 7.55 17.90 8.25
C LEU A 65 8.39 18.29 7.02
N MET A 66 7.96 17.91 5.81
CA MET A 66 8.47 18.42 4.53
C MET A 66 7.97 19.84 4.18
N LEU A 67 7.44 20.60 5.15
CA LEU A 67 7.31 22.05 5.04
C LEU A 67 8.68 22.70 5.30
N GLY A 68 9.54 22.63 4.28
CA GLY A 68 10.70 23.50 4.12
C GLY A 68 10.28 24.86 3.58
#